data_AF-A0A3M1Q838-F1
#
_entry.id   AF-A0A3M1Q838-F1
#
_cell.length_a   1.000
_cell.length_b   1.000
_cell.length_c   1.000
_cell.angle_alpha   90.00
_cell.angle_beta   90.00
_cell.angle_gamma   90.00
#
_symmetry.space_group_name_H-M   'P 1'
#
loop_
_entity.id
_entity.type
_entity.pdbx_description
1 polymer ?
#
loop_
_entity_poly.entity_id
_entity_poly.type
_entity_poly.pdbx_seq_one_letter_code
_entity_poly.pdbx_strand_id
1 'polypeptide(L)' 'MTGIVNSTQLADYTGKRWTQYFQALDALDAHSLTIEQIVNRLIDVYQLDQAWAEAIAIGYRLQDNTWSSG' A
#
# COMPACT_ATOMS: atom_id res chain seq x y z
N MET A 1 -16.54 10.13 3.06
CA MET A 1 -15.77 10.59 1.87
C MET A 1 -14.29 10.32 2.14
N THR A 2 -13.79 9.11 1.86
CA THR A 2 -12.38 8.75 2.09
C THR A 2 -11.83 7.87 0.95
N GLY A 3 -12.50 7.86 -0.20
CA GLY A 3 -12.28 6.85 -1.24
C GLY A 3 -11.32 7.24 -2.36
N ILE A 4 -10.75 8.44 -2.35
CA ILE A 4 -9.90 8.93 -3.44
C ILE A 4 -8.78 9.78 -2.85
N VAL A 5 -7.84 9.16 -2.15
CA VAL A 5 -6.47 9.68 -2.25
C VAL A 5 -6.09 9.40 -3.70
N ASN A 6 -6.24 10.44 -4.54
CA ASN A 6 -6.29 10.34 -6.00
C ASN A 6 -5.22 9.37 -6.52
N SER A 7 -5.63 8.28 -7.16
CA SER A 7 -4.69 7.31 -7.72
C SER A 7 -3.72 7.95 -8.72
N THR A 8 -4.14 9.08 -9.31
CA THR A 8 -3.32 9.98 -10.12
C THR A 8 -2.20 10.63 -9.30
N GLN A 9 -2.50 11.18 -8.10
CA GLN A 9 -1.50 11.84 -7.26
C GLN A 9 -0.40 10.88 -6.79
N LEU A 10 -0.75 9.63 -6.44
CA LEU A 10 0.25 8.62 -6.06
C LEU A 10 1.12 8.23 -7.26
N ALA A 11 0.51 8.03 -8.44
CA ALA A 11 1.26 7.69 -9.65
C ALA A 11 2.19 8.83 -10.09
N ASP A 12 1.76 10.08 -9.93
CA ASP A 12 2.58 11.26 -10.24
C ASP A 12 3.76 11.39 -9.26
N TYR A 13 3.56 11.07 -7.98
CA TYR A 13 4.60 11.15 -6.96
C TYR A 13 5.59 9.98 -6.99
N THR A 14 5.11 8.77 -7.26
CA THR A 14 5.86 7.54 -7.02
C THR A 14 6.08 6.70 -8.27
N GLY A 15 5.50 7.09 -9.41
CA GLY A 15 5.54 6.36 -10.67
C GLY A 15 4.67 5.10 -10.71
N LYS A 16 3.97 4.75 -9.62
CA LYS A 16 3.13 3.55 -9.52
C LYS A 16 1.75 3.88 -8.95
N ARG A 17 0.73 3.18 -9.44
CA ARG A 17 -0.64 3.24 -8.93
C ARG A 17 -0.78 2.36 -7.68
N TRP A 18 -1.80 2.64 -6.88
CA TRP A 18 -2.16 1.86 -5.68
C TRP A 18 -2.25 0.36 -5.95
N THR A 19 -2.94 -0.03 -7.02
CA THR A 19 -3.08 -1.45 -7.41
C THR A 19 -1.75 -2.13 -7.69
N GLN A 20 -0.76 -1.41 -8.21
CA GLN A 20 0.57 -1.96 -8.48
C GLN A 20 1.35 -2.17 -7.18
N TYR A 21 1.19 -1.29 -6.18
CA TYR A 21 1.77 -1.51 -4.86
C TYR A 21 1.12 -2.70 -4.16
N PHE A 22 -0.20 -2.82 -4.24
CA PHE A 22 -0.91 -3.94 -3.61
C PHE A 22 -0.51 -5.28 -4.23
N GLN A 23 -0.44 -5.37 -5.56
CA GLN A 23 0.08 -6.55 -6.24
C GLN A 23 1.52 -6.89 -5.83
N ALA A 24 2.36 -5.87 -5.63
CA ALA A 24 3.72 -6.08 -5.19
C ALA A 24 3.81 -6.53 -3.72
N LEU A 25 2.90 -6.06 -2.87
CA LEU A 25 2.76 -6.51 -1.49
C LEU A 25 2.23 -7.94 -1.41
N ASP A 26 1.25 -8.31 -2.22
CA ASP A 26 0.75 -9.70 -2.34
C ASP A 26 1.88 -10.64 -2.77
N ALA A 27 2.67 -10.26 -3.77
CA ALA A 27 3.81 -11.05 -4.23
C ALA A 27 4.91 -11.22 -3.15
N LEU A 28 4.92 -10.37 -2.13
CA LEU A 28 5.83 -10.43 -0.99
C LEU A 28 5.21 -11.10 0.24
N ASP A 29 4.02 -11.69 0.10
CA ASP A 29 3.22 -12.30 1.18
C ASP A 29 2.98 -11.33 2.36
N ALA A 30 2.70 -10.07 2.02
CA ALA A 30 2.54 -8.98 2.99
C ALA A 30 1.30 -9.13 3.89
N HIS A 31 0.36 -10.03 3.56
CA HIS A 31 -0.78 -10.37 4.41
C HIS A 31 -0.37 -10.82 5.81
N SER A 32 0.78 -11.49 5.93
CA SER A 32 1.35 -11.96 7.20
C SER A 32 2.11 -10.88 7.98
N LEU A 33 2.40 -9.73 7.35
CA LEU A 33 3.26 -8.67 7.90
C LEU A 33 2.45 -7.60 8.64
N THR A 34 3.00 -7.06 9.73
CA THR A 34 2.37 -5.92 10.41
C THR A 34 2.38 -4.67 9.52
N ILE A 35 1.51 -3.69 9.79
CA ILE A 35 1.50 -2.41 9.06
C ILE A 35 2.89 -1.76 9.08
N GLU A 36 3.57 -1.75 10.22
CA GLU A 36 4.92 -1.20 10.37
C GLU A 36 5.94 -1.92 9.48
N GLN A 37 5.88 -3.26 9.39
CA GLN A 37 6.76 -4.02 8.51
C GLN A 37 6.50 -3.72 7.03
N ILE A 38 5.23 -3.52 6.66
CA ILE A 38 4.86 -3.11 5.30
C ILE A 38 5.40 -1.71 5.00
N VAL A 39 5.25 -0.76 5.91
CA VAL A 39 5.76 0.61 5.77
C VAL A 39 7.27 0.62 5.59
N ASN A 40 8.02 -0.06 6.46
CA ASN A 40 9.47 -0.13 6.36
C ASN A 40 9.91 -0.73 5.01
N ARG A 41 9.21 -1.77 4.55
CA ARG A 41 9.52 -2.39 3.25
C ARG A 41 9.19 -1.48 2.07
N LEU A 42 8.13 -0.69 2.16
CA LEU A 42 7.77 0.31 1.16
C LEU A 42 8.81 1.44 1.08
N ILE A 43 9.33 1.88 2.22
CA ILE A 43 10.42 2.86 2.30
C ILE A 43 11.72 2.27 1.75
N ASP A 44 12.11 1.07 2.19
CA ASP A 44 13.40 0.47 1.81
C ASP A 44 13.45 0.05 0.33
N VAL A 45 12.40 -0.58 -0.18
CA VAL A 45 12.38 -1.17 -1.53
C VAL A 45 11.96 -0.15 -2.58
N TYR A 46 10.97 0.69 -2.26
CA TYR A 46 10.38 1.63 -3.23
C TYR A 46 10.79 3.08 -2.98
N GLN A 47 11.66 3.33 -1.99
CA GLN A 47 12.14 4.67 -1.62
C GLN A 47 11.00 5.68 -1.43
N LEU A 48 9.88 5.20 -0.89
CA LEU A 48 8.71 6.03 -0.64
C LEU A 48 8.91 6.90 0.59
N ASP A 49 8.34 8.10 0.53
CA ASP A 49 8.16 8.91 1.74
C ASP A 49 7.29 8.16 2.74
N GLN A 50 7.60 8.31 4.03
CA GLN A 50 6.90 7.63 5.11
C GLN A 50 5.38 7.83 5.04
N ALA A 51 4.91 9.04 4.71
CA ALA A 51 3.48 9.34 4.59
C ALA A 51 2.79 8.52 3.49
N TRP A 52 3.45 8.31 2.35
CA TRP A 52 2.92 7.49 1.26
C TRP A 52 2.98 6.00 1.59
N ALA A 53 4.06 5.55 2.23
CA ALA A 53 4.21 4.18 2.69
C ALA A 53 3.11 3.80 3.70
N GLU A 54 2.83 4.66 4.68
CA GLU A 54 1.75 4.48 5.65
C GLU A 54 0.38 4.42 4.96
N ALA A 55 0.10 5.34 4.04
CA ALA A 55 -1.16 5.37 3.31
C ALA A 55 -1.38 4.07 2.51
N ILE A 56 -0.34 3.59 1.82
CA ILE A 56 -0.38 2.33 1.07
C ILE A 56 -0.59 1.13 2.00
N ALA A 57 0.15 1.05 3.11
CA ALA A 57 0.02 -0.05 4.06
C ALA A 57 -1.38 -0.15 4.68
N ILE A 58 -1.98 0.99 5.04
CA ILE A 58 -3.36 1.06 5.55
C ILE A 58 -4.35 0.66 4.46
N GLY A 59 -4.22 1.21 3.25
CA GLY A 59 -5.09 0.87 2.12
C GLY A 59 -5.06 -0.63 1.79
N TYR A 60 -3.87 -1.23 1.83
CA TYR A 60 -3.67 -2.66 1.62
C TYR A 60 -4.41 -3.49 2.67
N ARG A 61 -4.28 -3.15 3.96
CA ARG A 61 -4.99 -3.86 5.06
C ARG A 61 -6.50 -3.73 5.01
N LEU A 62 -7.02 -2.56 4.60
CA LEU A 62 -8.46 -2.39 4.41
C LEU A 62 -8.98 -3.27 3.28
N GLN A 63 -8.22 -3.40 2.19
CA GLN A 63 -8.57 -4.32 1.11
C GLN A 63 -8.53 -5.78 1.60
N ASP A 64 -7.45 -6.21 2.21
CA ASP A 64 -7.26 -7.58 2.75
C ASP A 64 -8.40 -8.03 3.69
N ASN A 65 -8.81 -7.17 4.62
CA ASN A 65 -9.94 -7.45 5.53
C ASN A 65 -11.29 -7.57 4.79
N THR A 66 -11.45 -6.86 3.67
CA THR A 66 -12.66 -6.94 2.83
C THR A 66 -12.74 -8.29 2.10
N TRP A 67 -11.61 -8.86 1.70
CA TRP A 67 -11.55 -10.18 1.07
C TRP A 67 -11.76 -11.32 2.07
N SER A 68 -11.35 -11.16 3.33
CA SER A 68 -11.52 -12.17 4.38
C SER A 68 -12.95 -12.30 4.92
N SER A 69 -13.87 -11.41 4.50
CA SER A 69 -15.26 -11.33 4.98
C SER A 69 -16.30 -11.88 3.98
N GLY A 70 -15.86 -12.49 2.88
CA GLY A 70 -16.70 -13.00 1.77
C GLY A 70 -16.75 -14.50 1.65
#